data_AF-A0A2P1BP90-F1
#
_entry.id   AF-A0A2P1BP90-F1
#
_cell.length_a   1.000
_cell.length_b   1.000
_cell.length_c   1.000
_cell.angle_alpha   90.00
_cell.angle_beta   90.00
_cell.angle_gamma   90.00
#
_symmetry.space_group_name_H-M   'P 1'
#
loop_
_entity.id
_entity.type
_entity.pdbx_description
1 polymer ?
#
loop_
_entity_poly.entity_id
_entity_poly.type
_entity_poly.pdbx_seq_one_letter_code
_entity_poly.pdbx_strand_id
1 'polypeptide(L)'
;MATEKLLTPTQDTRDIIAAATTALERIWKDGHRYAKAGVMLNDFTGSGVSQLQLFDERPPRPHSAELMKVLDGINHSGLGQLWFAGRGIAPSWQMKRDMLSPAYTTRWKDIPIARIS
;
A
#
# COMPACT_ATOMS: atom_id res chain seq x y z
N MET A 1 0.33 -13.00 -9.26
CA MET A 1 -0.75 -12.00 -9.14
C MET A 1 -1.96 -12.72 -8.58
N ALA A 2 -2.65 -12.14 -7.61
CA ALA A 2 -3.91 -12.65 -7.08
C ALA A 2 -4.97 -11.57 -7.22
N THR A 3 -6.21 -12.03 -7.41
CA THR A 3 -7.39 -11.17 -7.54
C THR A 3 -8.40 -11.60 -6.49
N GLU A 4 -9.04 -10.64 -5.85
CA GLU A 4 -10.18 -10.84 -4.97
C GLU A 4 -11.37 -10.05 -5.49
N LYS A 5 -12.53 -10.71 -5.55
CA LYS A 5 -13.78 -10.09 -5.96
C LYS A 5 -14.61 -9.82 -4.73
N LEU A 6 -15.01 -8.57 -4.56
CA LEU A 6 -15.97 -8.17 -3.54
C LEU A 6 -17.39 -8.38 -4.09
N LEU A 7 -18.27 -8.94 -3.26
CA LEU A 7 -19.66 -9.22 -3.64
C LEU A 7 -20.49 -7.94 -3.76
N THR A 8 -20.17 -6.97 -2.91
CA THR A 8 -20.80 -5.64 -2.86
C THR A 8 -19.74 -4.58 -3.15
N PRO A 9 -20.02 -3.60 -4.04
CA PRO A 9 -19.12 -2.49 -4.27
C PRO A 9 -18.91 -1.70 -2.98
N THR A 10 -17.65 -1.44 -2.62
CA THR A 10 -17.30 -0.73 -1.38
C THR A 10 -16.34 0.41 -1.65
N GLN A 11 -16.50 1.46 -0.85
CA GLN A 11 -15.56 2.57 -0.72
C GLN A 11 -14.89 2.59 0.67
N ASP A 12 -15.11 1.55 1.48
CA ASP A 12 -14.49 1.43 2.80
C ASP A 12 -13.06 0.93 2.65
N THR A 13 -12.10 1.77 3.03
CA THR A 13 -10.67 1.42 2.97
C THR A 13 -10.35 0.16 3.79
N ARG A 14 -11.10 -0.14 4.86
CA ARG A 14 -10.87 -1.33 5.69
C ARG A 14 -11.17 -2.62 4.93
N ASP A 15 -12.22 -2.63 4.13
CA ASP A 15 -12.62 -3.81 3.35
C ASP A 15 -11.64 -4.01 2.17
N ILE A 16 -11.17 -2.91 1.56
CA ILE A 16 -10.14 -2.94 0.53
C ILE A 16 -8.81 -3.49 1.07
N ILE A 17 -8.38 -3.05 2.27
CA ILE A 17 -7.15 -3.56 2.91
C ILE A 17 -7.29 -5.05 3.23
N ALA A 18 -8.43 -5.48 3.74
CA ALA A 18 -8.68 -6.88 4.07
C ALA A 18 -8.61 -7.76 2.80
N ALA A 19 -9.21 -7.31 1.70
CA ALA A 19 -9.14 -8.01 0.42
C ALA A 19 -7.72 -8.04 -0.16
N ALA A 20 -7.00 -6.91 -0.12
CA ALA A 20 -5.61 -6.86 -0.56
C ALA A 20 -4.71 -7.82 0.23
N THR A 21 -4.96 -7.95 1.54
CA THR A 21 -4.19 -8.84 2.42
C THR A 21 -4.50 -10.31 2.13
N THR A 22 -5.78 -10.66 1.99
CA THR A 22 -6.23 -12.01 1.62
C THR A 22 -5.69 -12.43 0.25
N ALA A 23 -5.69 -11.52 -0.73
CA ALA A 23 -5.07 -11.75 -2.03
C ALA A 23 -3.55 -11.95 -1.91
N LEU A 24 -2.87 -11.17 -1.07
CA LEU A 24 -1.42 -11.29 -0.82
C LEU A 24 -1.07 -12.66 -0.22
N GLU A 25 -1.82 -13.12 0.78
CA GLU A 25 -1.60 -14.42 1.44
C GLU A 25 -1.57 -15.58 0.43
N ARG A 26 -2.41 -15.54 -0.63
CA ARG A 26 -2.46 -16.57 -1.67
C ARG A 26 -1.22 -16.64 -2.55
N ILE A 27 -0.49 -15.53 -2.70
CA ILE A 27 0.71 -15.44 -3.54
C ILE A 27 1.99 -15.26 -2.72
N TRP A 28 1.86 -15.31 -1.40
CA TRP A 28 2.96 -15.25 -0.48
C TRP A 28 3.84 -16.49 -0.62
N LYS A 29 5.15 -16.28 -0.64
CA LYS A 29 6.16 -17.34 -0.67
C LYS A 29 7.21 -17.03 0.38
N ASP A 30 7.34 -17.93 1.35
CA ASP A 30 8.35 -17.82 2.39
C ASP A 30 9.77 -17.82 1.81
N GLY A 31 10.69 -17.15 2.49
CA GLY A 31 12.08 -17.03 2.07
C GLY A 31 12.34 -16.01 0.95
N HIS A 32 11.30 -15.37 0.40
CA HIS A 32 11.45 -14.34 -0.63
C HIS A 32 11.23 -12.93 -0.07
N ARG A 33 12.13 -12.00 -0.43
CA ARG A 33 11.94 -10.57 -0.17
C ARG A 33 11.21 -9.92 -1.33
N TYR A 34 10.07 -9.30 -1.04
CA TYR A 34 9.29 -8.54 -2.01
C TYR A 34 9.75 -7.08 -2.03
N ALA A 35 10.12 -6.57 -3.21
CA ALA A 35 10.63 -5.21 -3.35
C ALA A 35 9.51 -4.15 -3.45
N LYS A 36 8.37 -4.51 -4.05
CA LYS A 36 7.20 -3.64 -4.24
C LYS A 36 5.94 -4.48 -4.42
N ALA A 37 4.82 -3.96 -3.93
CA ALA A 37 3.48 -4.43 -4.24
C ALA A 37 2.62 -3.25 -4.73
N GLY A 38 1.59 -3.54 -5.52
CA GLY A 38 0.62 -2.56 -5.97
C GLY A 38 -0.79 -3.16 -5.92
N VAL A 39 -1.78 -2.35 -5.59
CA VAL A 39 -3.20 -2.72 -5.59
C VAL A 39 -3.86 -2.01 -6.76
N MET A 40 -4.68 -2.75 -7.52
CA MET A 40 -5.46 -2.23 -8.63
C MET A 40 -6.94 -2.49 -8.34
N LEU A 41 -7.73 -1.43 -8.34
CA LEU A 41 -9.18 -1.49 -8.19
C LEU A 41 -9.81 -1.41 -9.58
N ASN A 42 -10.76 -2.31 -9.85
CA ASN A 42 -11.46 -2.43 -11.12
C ASN A 42 -12.97 -2.49 -10.84
N ASP A 43 -13.78 -2.29 -11.89
CA ASP A 43 -15.26 -2.40 -11.84
C ASP A 43 -15.92 -1.36 -10.91
N PHE A 44 -15.71 -0.08 -11.21
CA PHE A 44 -16.29 1.03 -10.46
C PHE A 44 -17.78 1.22 -10.82
N THR A 45 -18.63 1.27 -9.80
CA THR A 45 -20.08 1.50 -9.93
C THR A 45 -20.46 2.88 -9.41
N GLY A 46 -21.49 3.51 -9.99
CA GLY A 46 -22.03 4.78 -9.49
C GLY A 46 -22.55 4.68 -8.05
N SER A 47 -22.32 5.72 -7.25
CA SER A 47 -22.81 5.79 -5.88
C SER A 47 -24.35 5.86 -5.86
N GLY A 48 -25.03 4.84 -5.30
CA GLY A 48 -26.48 4.91 -5.03
C GLY A 48 -27.30 3.70 -5.50
N VAL A 49 -26.75 2.81 -6.32
CA VAL A 49 -27.46 1.59 -6.77
C VAL A 49 -26.61 0.37 -6.45
N SER A 50 -26.49 0.05 -5.17
CA SER A 50 -25.95 -1.24 -4.74
C SER A 50 -27.10 -2.09 -4.25
N GLN A 51 -27.54 -3.03 -5.06
CA GLN A 51 -28.46 -4.07 -4.60
C GLN A 51 -27.70 -4.95 -3.62
N LEU A 52 -28.09 -4.91 -2.34
CA LEU A 52 -27.57 -5.84 -1.35
C LEU A 52 -27.92 -7.26 -1.81
N GLN A 53 -26.91 -8.11 -1.93
CA GLN A 53 -27.11 -9.53 -2.18
C GLN A 53 -27.75 -10.16 -0.93
N LEU A 54 -28.77 -11.00 -1.12
CA LEU A 54 -29.48 -11.67 -0.02
C LEU A 54 -28.55 -12.57 0.82
N PHE A 55 -27.44 -13.02 0.22
CA PHE A 55 -26.45 -13.90 0.83
C PHE A 55 -25.10 -13.22 1.05
N ASP A 56 -25.08 -11.89 1.21
CA ASP A 56 -23.83 -11.20 1.50
C ASP A 56 -23.37 -11.51 2.93
N GLU A 57 -22.30 -12.29 3.06
CA GLU A 57 -21.69 -12.62 4.35
C GLU A 57 -21.04 -11.41 5.02
N ARG A 58 -20.82 -10.31 4.27
CA ARG A 58 -20.21 -9.07 4.77
C ARG A 58 -21.03 -7.86 4.34
N PRO A 59 -22.18 -7.59 4.99
CA PRO A 59 -22.95 -6.39 4.69
C PRO A 59 -22.11 -5.12 4.93
N PRO A 60 -22.41 -4.01 4.24
CA PRO A 60 -21.73 -2.74 4.44
C PRO A 60 -21.71 -2.36 5.92
N ARG A 61 -20.53 -2.00 6.44
CA ARG A 61 -20.39 -1.64 7.85
C ARG A 61 -21.26 -0.42 8.18
N PRO A 62 -21.98 -0.42 9.31
CA PRO A 62 -22.76 0.73 9.72
C PRO A 62 -21.84 1.96 9.85
N HIS A 63 -22.34 3.13 9.45
CA HIS A 63 -21.61 4.41 9.46
C HIS A 63 -20.29 4.44 8.66
N SER A 64 -20.07 3.47 7.76
CA SER A 64 -18.86 3.42 6.93
C SER A 64 -18.66 4.70 6.10
N ALA A 65 -19.73 5.18 5.43
CA ALA A 65 -19.65 6.37 4.58
C ALA A 65 -19.30 7.64 5.38
N GLU A 66 -19.87 7.80 6.58
CA GLU A 66 -19.60 8.94 7.46
C GLU A 66 -18.16 8.89 7.97
N LEU A 67 -17.69 7.71 8.37
CA LEU A 67 -16.31 7.51 8.80
C LEU A 67 -15.31 7.82 7.68
N MET A 68 -15.53 7.28 6.47
CA MET A 68 -14.66 7.53 5.32
C MET A 68 -14.65 9.02 4.98
N LYS A 69 -15.81 9.70 5.02
CA LYS A 69 -15.90 11.15 4.80
C LYS A 69 -15.09 11.96 5.82
N VAL A 70 -15.12 11.59 7.09
CA VAL A 70 -14.31 12.25 8.14
C VAL A 70 -12.82 11.99 7.91
N LEU A 71 -12.45 10.74 7.64
CA LEU A 71 -11.07 10.35 7.37
C LEU A 71 -10.51 11.12 6.17
N ASP A 72 -11.25 11.17 5.08
CA ASP A 72 -10.89 11.87 3.86
C ASP A 72 -10.84 13.39 4.11
N GLY A 73 -11.79 13.93 4.88
CA GLY A 73 -11.77 15.34 5.27
C GLY A 73 -10.51 15.72 6.03
N ILE A 74 -10.07 14.88 6.97
CA ILE A 74 -8.80 15.09 7.69
C ILE A 74 -7.61 14.99 6.74
N ASN A 75 -7.56 13.95 5.90
CA ASN A 75 -6.48 13.77 4.93
C ASN A 75 -6.39 14.90 3.88
N HIS A 76 -7.51 15.50 3.50
CA HIS A 76 -7.53 16.63 2.56
C HIS A 76 -7.32 18.00 3.25
N SER A 77 -7.47 18.08 4.58
CA SER A 77 -7.29 19.33 5.33
C SER A 77 -5.84 19.84 5.33
N GLY A 78 -4.85 18.97 5.08
CA GLY A 78 -3.44 19.31 5.14
C GLY A 78 -2.87 19.48 6.55
N LEU A 79 -3.70 19.38 7.60
CA LEU A 79 -3.30 19.49 9.00
C LEU A 79 -2.67 18.20 9.56
N GLY A 80 -2.79 17.11 8.81
CA GLY A 80 -2.26 15.80 9.15
C GLY A 80 -2.72 14.76 8.14
N GLN A 81 -2.14 13.57 8.21
CA GLN A 81 -2.62 12.40 7.48
C GLN A 81 -2.98 11.33 8.50
N LEU A 82 -4.14 10.72 8.34
CA LEU A 82 -4.55 9.52 9.04
C LEU A 82 -4.27 8.32 8.14
N TRP A 83 -3.71 7.28 8.74
CA TRP A 83 -3.48 6.00 8.07
C TRP A 83 -3.85 4.85 8.99
N PHE A 84 -4.27 3.74 8.39
CA PHE A 84 -4.53 2.51 9.12
C PHE A 84 -3.22 1.94 9.67
N ALA A 85 -3.28 1.36 10.88
CA ALA A 85 -2.12 0.86 11.62
C ALA A 85 -1.27 -0.15 10.82
N GLY A 86 -1.88 -0.90 9.89
CA GLY A 86 -1.18 -1.85 9.01
C GLY A 86 -0.17 -1.22 8.03
N ARG A 87 -0.14 0.12 7.89
CA ARG A 87 0.83 0.84 7.06
C ARG A 87 2.24 0.86 7.66
N GLY A 88 2.37 0.56 8.96
CA GLY A 88 3.61 0.77 9.72
C GLY A 88 3.87 2.24 10.04
N ILE A 89 4.69 2.49 11.06
CA ILE A 89 5.12 3.83 11.48
C ILE A 89 6.44 4.18 10.76
N ALA A 90 6.37 5.16 9.86
CA ALA A 90 7.47 5.86 9.20
C ALA A 90 8.23 5.13 8.06
N PRO A 91 8.67 5.88 7.03
CA PRO A 91 9.40 5.34 5.89
C PRO A 91 10.88 5.19 6.22
N SER A 92 11.41 3.96 6.20
CA SER A 92 12.83 3.75 5.90
C SER A 92 12.99 3.50 4.41
N TRP A 93 12.47 4.39 3.54
CA TRP A 93 12.92 4.38 2.15
C TRP A 93 14.33 4.98 2.12
N GLN A 94 15.30 4.19 2.56
CA GLN A 94 16.69 4.49 2.31
C GLN A 94 16.96 4.13 0.86
N MET A 95 17.53 5.09 0.12
CA MET A 95 18.05 4.82 -1.21
C MET A 95 19.02 3.64 -1.11
N LYS A 96 18.79 2.57 -1.88
CA LYS A 96 19.65 1.39 -1.90
C LYS A 96 20.96 1.75 -2.60
N ARG A 97 21.97 2.17 -1.82
CA ARG A 97 23.27 2.65 -2.31
C ARG A 97 24.34 1.55 -2.39
N ASP A 98 23.95 0.28 -2.27
CA ASP A 98 24.88 -0.86 -2.28
C ASP A 98 25.68 -0.99 -3.60
N MET A 99 25.22 -0.33 -4.67
CA MET A 99 25.88 -0.28 -5.98
C MET A 99 26.35 1.15 -6.36
N LEU A 100 26.58 2.03 -5.38
CA LEU A 100 27.11 3.36 -5.66
C LEU A 100 28.57 3.24 -6.10
N SER A 101 28.89 3.73 -7.30
CA SER A 101 30.29 3.88 -7.72
C SER A 101 31.03 4.82 -6.75
N PRO A 102 32.29 4.55 -6.41
CA PRO A 102 33.06 5.44 -5.55
C PRO A 102 33.13 6.86 -6.14
N ALA A 103 33.08 7.87 -5.28
CA ALA A 103 33.03 9.27 -5.70
C ALA A 103 34.44 9.81 -5.98
N TYR A 104 35.08 9.30 -7.04
CA TYR A 104 36.50 9.55 -7.37
C TYR A 104 36.88 11.03 -7.49
N THR A 105 35.94 11.90 -7.88
CA THR A 105 36.19 13.33 -8.12
C THR A 105 35.79 14.23 -6.94
N THR A 106 34.98 13.74 -6.01
CA THR A 106 34.40 14.56 -4.94
C THR A 106 34.69 14.04 -3.53
N ARG A 107 35.31 12.86 -3.40
CA ARG A 107 35.67 12.27 -2.11
C ARG A 107 37.05 11.62 -2.16
N TRP A 108 38.02 12.24 -1.50
CA TRP A 108 39.41 11.78 -1.43
C TRP A 108 39.59 10.34 -0.93
N LYS A 109 38.71 9.85 -0.05
CA LYS A 109 38.76 8.48 0.49
C LYS A 109 38.41 7.40 -0.53
N ASP A 110 37.79 7.78 -1.64
CA ASP A 110 37.30 6.87 -2.66
C ASP A 110 38.31 6.75 -3.82
N ILE A 111 39.43 7.47 -3.80
CA ILE A 111 40.47 7.45 -4.84
C ILE A 111 41.33 6.18 -4.72
N PRO A 112 41.52 5.39 -5.80
CA PRO A 112 42.32 4.17 -5.76
C PRO A 112 43.80 4.47 -5.51
N ILE A 113 44.42 3.70 -4.61
CA ILE A 113 45.84 3.83 -4.27
C ILE A 113 46.65 2.98 -5.25
N ALA A 114 47.44 3.62 -6.09
CA ALA A 114 48.40 2.93 -6.94
C ALA A 114 49.57 2.39 -6.09
N ARG A 115 49.91 1.11 -6.26
CA ARG A 115 51.13 0.50 -5.73
C ARG A 115 52.00 0.06 -6.89
N ILE A 116 53.28 0.37 -6.82
CA ILE A 116 54.28 -0.10 -7.77
C ILE A 116 54.90 -1.36 -7.17
N SER A 117 54.82 -2.49 -7.89
CA SER A 117 55.59 -3.71 -7.59
C SER A 117 56.94 -3.64 -8.25
#